data_AF-A0A7K0E743-F1
#
_entry.id   AF-A0A7K0E743-F1
#
_cell.length_a   1.000
_cell.length_b   1.000
_cell.length_c   1.000
_cell.angle_alpha   90.00
_cell.angle_beta   90.00
_cell.angle_gamma   90.00
#
_symmetry.space_group_name_H-M   'P 1'
#
loop_
_entity.id
_entity.type
_entity.pdbx_description
1 polymer ?
#
loop_
_entity_poly.entity_id
_entity_poly.type
_entity_poly.pdbx_seq_one_letter_code
_entity_poly.pdbx_strand_id
1 'polypeptide(L)'
;MKDKININQLVDETLESVSKIETVKAPPFFKDKVMNRITKEKEKEIDGVRYLNWFTPKYQAAALICFIFLNASALLFNTNTSNNYTEEISDFADVYGISSTISDTYIY
;
A
#
# COMPACT_ATOMS: atom_id res chain seq x y z
N MET A 1 27.47 57.58 -34.11
CA MET A 1 28.16 57.60 -32.80
C MET A 1 28.16 56.18 -32.29
N LYS A 2 29.32 55.67 -31.87
CA LYS A 2 29.53 54.25 -31.56
C LYS A 2 29.80 54.18 -30.07
N ASP A 3 28.76 53.89 -29.32
CA ASP A 3 28.77 53.93 -27.86
C ASP A 3 29.69 52.81 -27.36
N LYS A 4 30.89 53.18 -26.90
CA LYS A 4 31.79 52.26 -26.23
C LYS A 4 31.24 51.99 -24.85
N ILE A 5 30.52 50.89 -24.71
CA ILE A 5 30.03 50.38 -23.42
C ILE A 5 31.25 50.18 -22.51
N ASN A 6 31.35 51.00 -21.47
CA ASN A 6 32.43 50.93 -20.51
C ASN A 6 32.11 49.80 -19.52
N ILE A 7 32.67 48.61 -19.77
CA ILE A 7 32.35 47.38 -19.02
C ILE A 7 32.66 47.55 -17.52
N ASN A 8 33.70 48.33 -17.19
CA ASN A 8 34.04 48.64 -15.80
C ASN A 8 32.93 49.42 -15.08
N GLN A 9 32.29 50.36 -15.77
CA GLN A 9 31.19 51.14 -15.22
C GLN A 9 29.95 50.29 -14.99
N LEU A 10 29.68 49.33 -15.89
CA LEU A 10 28.58 48.38 -15.75
C LEU A 10 28.81 47.39 -14.59
N VAL A 11 30.06 46.95 -14.40
CA VAL A 11 30.46 46.12 -13.27
C VAL A 11 30.30 46.88 -11.96
N ASP A 12 30.76 48.12 -11.88
CA ASP A 12 30.63 48.97 -10.69
C ASP A 12 29.15 49.25 -10.35
N GLU A 13 28.31 49.59 -11.34
CA GLU A 13 26.86 49.77 -11.14
C GLU A 13 26.18 48.49 -10.64
N THR A 14 26.59 47.32 -11.14
CA THR A 14 26.03 46.04 -10.70
C THR A 14 26.43 45.73 -9.26
N LEU A 15 27.69 45.96 -8.91
CA LEU A 15 28.22 45.72 -7.56
C LEU A 15 27.62 46.67 -6.51
N GLU A 16 27.36 47.92 -6.92
CA GLU A 16 26.64 48.90 -6.11
C GLU A 16 25.16 48.53 -5.95
N SER A 17 24.51 48.04 -7.01
CA SER A 17 23.12 47.56 -6.94
C SER A 17 22.97 46.37 -6.00
N VAL A 18 23.88 45.39 -6.07
CA VAL A 18 23.89 44.23 -5.17
C VAL A 18 24.18 44.65 -3.72
N SER A 19 25.08 45.61 -3.51
CA SER A 19 25.37 46.15 -2.17
C SER A 19 24.20 46.95 -1.58
N LYS A 20 23.33 47.51 -2.42
CA LYS A 20 22.09 48.21 -2.02
C LYS A 20 20.91 47.27 -1.77
N ILE A 21 21.04 45.96 -2.03
CA ILE A 21 20.01 44.99 -1.65
C ILE A 21 20.03 44.87 -0.12
N GLU A 22 19.16 45.64 0.53
CA GLU A 22 18.95 45.55 1.98
C GLU A 22 18.37 44.18 2.36
N THR A 23 18.74 43.72 3.56
CA THR A 23 18.12 42.56 4.20
C THR A 23 16.60 42.75 4.25
N VAL A 24 15.89 41.96 3.45
CA VAL A 24 14.43 41.92 3.46
C VAL A 24 13.97 41.43 4.83
N LYS A 25 13.40 42.33 5.63
CA LYS A 25 12.80 41.98 6.91
C LYS A 25 11.60 41.08 6.64
N ALA A 26 11.71 39.82 7.02
CA ALA A 26 10.57 38.92 7.00
C ALA A 26 9.43 39.53 7.85
N PRO A 27 8.16 39.41 7.43
CA PRO A 27 7.03 39.90 8.20
C PRO A 27 7.05 39.31 9.62
N PRO A 28 6.72 40.10 10.66
CA PRO A 28 6.78 39.64 12.06
C PRO A 28 5.90 38.42 12.36
N PHE A 29 4.87 38.19 11.53
CA PHE A 29 3.93 37.06 11.64
C PHE A 29 4.14 35.97 10.59
N PHE A 30 5.27 35.98 9.86
CA PHE A 30 5.53 34.99 8.81
C PHE A 30 5.57 33.57 9.38
N LYS A 31 6.29 33.38 10.50
CA LYS A 31 6.38 32.10 11.19
C LYS A 31 5.00 31.57 11.59
N ASP A 32 4.16 32.42 12.19
CA ASP A 32 2.83 32.02 12.66
C ASP A 32 1.91 31.67 11.49
N LYS A 33 1.97 32.43 10.40
CA LYS A 33 1.18 32.16 9.19
C LYS A 33 1.59 30.85 8.52
N VAL A 34 2.89 30.57 8.46
CA VAL A 34 3.42 29.32 7.93
C VAL A 34 3.05 28.15 8.83
N MET A 35 3.22 28.29 10.14
CA MET A 35 2.89 27.25 11.11
C MET A 35 1.40 26.90 11.07
N ASN A 36 0.52 27.91 11.05
CA ASN A 36 -0.92 27.70 10.94
C ASN A 36 -1.29 26.99 9.63
N ARG A 37 -0.61 27.30 8.51
CA ARG A 37 -0.84 26.63 7.24
C ARG A 37 -0.45 25.15 7.27
N ILE A 38 0.72 24.84 7.83
CA ILE A 38 1.21 23.46 7.99
C ILE A 38 0.27 22.65 8.89
N THR A 39 -0.15 23.22 10.03
CA THR A 39 -1.07 22.53 10.95
C THR A 39 -2.44 22.30 10.32
N LYS A 40 -2.98 23.28 9.59
CA LYS A 40 -4.28 23.17 8.91
C LYS A 40 -4.27 22.17 7.76
N GLU A 41 -3.14 21.96 7.09
CA GLU A 41 -2.97 20.91 6.08
C GLU A 41 -2.93 19.51 6.74
N LYS A 42 -2.21 19.37 7.85
CA LYS A 42 -2.20 18.11 8.63
C LYS A 42 -3.58 17.73 9.17
N GLU A 43 -4.36 18.71 9.65
CA GLU A 43 -5.70 18.46 10.17
C GLU A 43 -6.66 17.91 9.09
N LYS A 44 -6.52 18.39 7.85
CA LYS A 44 -7.29 17.87 6.70
C LYS A 44 -6.90 16.46 6.29
N GLU A 45 -5.62 16.08 6.43
CA GLU A 45 -5.20 14.69 6.18
C GLU A 45 -5.79 13.75 7.23
N ILE A 46 -5.86 14.17 8.49
CA ILE A 46 -6.41 13.37 9.60
C ILE A 46 -7.93 13.18 9.43
N ASP A 47 -8.64 14.19 8.91
CA ASP A 47 -10.07 14.09 8.62
C ASP A 47 -10.40 13.07 7.51
N GLY A 48 -9.50 12.85 6.55
CA GLY A 48 -9.64 11.80 5.53
C GLY A 48 -9.60 10.37 6.08
N VAL A 49 -8.95 10.18 7.24
CA VAL A 49 -8.80 8.87 7.90
C VAL A 49 -9.90 8.61 8.94
N ARG A 50 -10.85 9.54 9.14
CA ARG A 50 -11.96 9.36 10.12
C ARG A 50 -12.75 8.07 9.90
N TYR A 51 -12.88 7.61 8.66
CA TYR A 51 -13.57 6.36 8.33
C TYR A 51 -12.84 5.11 8.84
N LEU A 52 -11.50 5.14 8.93
CA LEU A 52 -10.68 4.03 9.45
C LEU A 52 -10.36 4.17 10.93
N ASN A 53 -10.78 5.26 11.59
CA ASN A 53 -10.52 5.48 13.01
C ASN A 53 -11.25 4.46 13.92
N TRP A 54 -12.27 3.77 13.39
CA TRP A 54 -12.87 2.60 14.04
C TRP A 54 -11.91 1.41 14.08
N PHE A 55 -10.94 1.31 13.16
CA PHE A 55 -9.93 0.24 13.17
C PHE A 55 -8.82 0.49 14.21
N THR A 56 -9.25 0.80 15.43
CA THR A 56 -8.43 0.92 16.63
C THR A 56 -7.72 -0.41 16.91
N PRO A 57 -6.56 -0.40 17.60
CA PRO A 57 -5.67 -1.56 17.71
C PRO A 57 -6.33 -2.85 18.23
N LYS A 58 -7.39 -2.71 19.02
CA LYS A 58 -8.17 -3.85 19.55
C LYS A 58 -8.92 -4.63 18.45
N TYR A 59 -9.48 -3.93 17.47
CA TYR A 59 -10.17 -4.57 16.34
C TYR A 59 -9.19 -5.19 15.35
N GLN A 60 -7.95 -4.69 15.27
CA GLN A 60 -6.91 -5.29 14.45
C GLN A 60 -6.52 -6.69 14.95
N ALA A 61 -6.42 -6.87 16.27
CA ALA A 61 -6.14 -8.18 16.89
C ALA A 61 -7.28 -9.18 16.64
N ALA A 62 -8.54 -8.74 16.78
CA ALA A 62 -9.70 -9.57 16.46
C ALA A 62 -9.75 -9.98 14.98
N ALA A 63 -9.42 -9.06 14.06
CA ALA A 63 -9.33 -9.35 12.65
C ALA A 63 -8.22 -10.38 12.34
N LEU A 64 -7.05 -10.26 12.97
CA LEU A 64 -5.94 -11.20 12.82
C LEU A 64 -6.35 -12.61 13.28
N ILE A 65 -7.02 -12.71 14.43
CA ILE A 65 -7.57 -13.97 14.93
C ILE A 65 -8.59 -14.56 13.95
N CYS A 66 -9.48 -13.73 13.40
CA CYS A 66 -10.46 -14.15 12.38
C CYS A 66 -9.77 -14.72 11.13
N PHE A 67 -8.70 -14.06 10.64
CA PHE A 67 -7.90 -14.56 9.53
C PHE A 67 -7.25 -15.91 9.83
N ILE A 68 -6.73 -16.12 11.04
CA ILE A 68 -6.16 -17.41 11.44
C ILE A 68 -7.25 -18.50 11.40
N PHE A 69 -8.42 -18.24 11.98
CA PHE A 69 -9.52 -19.20 11.98
C PHE A 69 -10.03 -19.52 10.57
N LEU A 70 -10.11 -18.52 9.68
CA LEU A 70 -10.55 -18.72 8.30
C LEU A 70 -9.55 -19.55 7.49
N ASN A 71 -8.25 -19.32 7.67
CA ASN A 71 -7.23 -20.14 7.02
C ASN A 71 -7.20 -21.56 7.60
N ALA A 72 -7.33 -21.71 8.92
CA ALA A 72 -7.40 -23.01 9.58
C ALA A 72 -8.64 -23.80 9.15
N SER A 73 -9.81 -23.15 9.07
CA SER A 73 -11.03 -23.81 8.61
C SER A 73 -10.94 -24.19 7.14
N ALA A 74 -10.42 -23.32 6.27
CA ALA A 74 -10.21 -23.64 4.86
C ALA A 74 -9.33 -24.89 4.68
N LEU A 75 -8.25 -25.02 5.45
CA LEU A 75 -7.40 -26.20 5.44
C LEU A 75 -8.15 -27.44 5.95
N LEU A 76 -8.88 -27.33 7.07
CA LEU A 76 -9.64 -28.45 7.64
C LEU A 76 -10.76 -28.93 6.70
N PHE A 77 -11.54 -28.02 6.11
CA PHE A 77 -12.60 -28.38 5.17
C PHE A 77 -12.05 -29.04 3.91
N ASN A 78 -10.92 -28.56 3.39
CA ASN A 78 -10.27 -29.17 2.24
C ASN A 78 -9.78 -30.60 2.58
N THR A 79 -9.14 -30.78 3.74
CA THR A 79 -8.67 -32.11 4.17
C THR A 79 -9.78 -33.11 4.50
N ASN A 80 -10.96 -32.65 4.94
CA ASN A 80 -12.09 -33.55 5.21
C ASN A 80 -12.85 -33.94 3.94
N THR A 81 -12.75 -33.14 2.87
CA THR A 81 -13.38 -33.44 1.57
C THR A 81 -12.61 -34.51 0.79
N SER A 82 -11.31 -34.66 1.02
CA SER A 82 -10.46 -35.67 0.35
C SER A 82 -10.82 -37.13 0.65
N ASN A 83 -11.65 -37.42 1.65
CA ASN A 83 -12.09 -38.80 1.93
C ASN A 83 -13.18 -39.30 0.96
N ASN A 84 -13.91 -38.40 0.31
CA ASN A 84 -14.96 -38.79 -0.65
C ASN A 84 -14.40 -39.05 -2.06
N TYR A 85 -13.20 -38.56 -2.36
CA TYR A 85 -12.58 -38.71 -3.67
C TYR A 85 -12.31 -40.19 -4.01
N THR A 86 -11.92 -41.00 -3.02
CA THR A 86 -11.72 -42.44 -3.20
C THR A 86 -13.03 -43.21 -3.36
N GLU A 87 -14.10 -42.76 -2.72
CA GLU A 87 -15.43 -43.38 -2.81
C GLU A 87 -16.07 -43.09 -4.18
N GLU A 88 -16.02 -41.84 -4.63
CA GLU A 88 -16.51 -41.41 -5.96
C GLU A 88 -15.76 -42.09 -7.12
N ILE A 89 -14.45 -42.32 -6.97
CA ILE A 89 -13.65 -43.06 -7.96
C ILE A 89 -13.98 -44.55 -7.96
N SER A 90 -14.23 -45.13 -6.78
CA SER A 90 -14.63 -46.54 -6.66
C SER A 90 -15.98 -46.77 -7.33
N ASP A 91 -16.97 -45.92 -7.06
CA ASP A 91 -18.30 -45.99 -7.66
C ASP A 91 -18.24 -45.79 -9.19
N PHE A 92 -17.41 -44.87 -9.66
CA PHE A 92 -17.17 -44.70 -11.11
C PHE A 92 -16.54 -45.95 -11.74
N ALA A 93 -15.53 -46.54 -11.08
CA ALA A 93 -14.87 -47.75 -11.56
C ALA A 93 -15.80 -48.96 -11.57
N ASP A 94 -16.74 -49.05 -10.63
CA ASP A 94 -17.75 -50.11 -10.56
C ASP A 94 -18.83 -49.94 -11.63
N VAL A 95 -19.34 -48.72 -11.86
CA VAL A 95 -20.34 -48.43 -12.92
C VAL A 95 -19.80 -48.72 -14.32
N TYR A 96 -18.51 -48.45 -14.56
CA TYR A 96 -17.86 -48.69 -15.85
C TYR A 96 -17.12 -50.05 -15.93
N GLY A 97 -17.16 -50.86 -14.87
CA GLY A 97 -16.51 -52.18 -14.83
C GLY A 97 -14.97 -52.15 -14.96
N ILE A 98 -14.35 -51.02 -14.59
CA ILE A 98 -12.89 -50.79 -14.61
C ILE A 98 -12.26 -51.18 -13.26
N SER A 99 -13.08 -51.46 -12.25
CA SER A 99 -12.67 -51.96 -10.93
C SER A 99 -11.77 -53.18 -11.09
N SER A 100 -10.55 -53.10 -10.58
CA SER A 100 -9.46 -54.05 -10.82
C SER A 100 -9.70 -55.39 -10.10
N THR A 101 -10.68 -56.14 -10.56
CA THR A 101 -10.64 -57.60 -10.56
C THR A 101 -10.18 -58.00 -11.96
N ILE A 102 -8.94 -57.63 -12.31
CA ILE A 102 -8.26 -58.30 -13.42
C ILE A 102 -8.19 -59.75 -12.98
N SER A 103 -9.02 -60.54 -13.63
CA SER A 103 -9.18 -61.95 -13.40
C SER A 103 -7.88 -62.61 -13.84
N ASP A 104 -6.98 -62.87 -12.89
CA ASP A 104 -5.88 -63.82 -13.03
C ASP A 104 -6.45 -65.25 -13.12
N THR A 105 -7.30 -65.51 -14.12
CA THR A 105 -7.79 -66.86 -14.45
C THR A 105 -7.92 -67.00 -15.97
N TYR A 106 -6.80 -66.87 -16.65
CA TYR A 106 -6.57 -67.49 -17.96
C TYR A 106 -5.34 -68.39 -17.87
N ILE A 107 -5.42 -69.47 -17.09
CA ILE A 107 -4.58 -70.67 -17.27
C ILE A 107 -5.44 -71.89 -16.88
N TYR A 108 -6.11 -72.48 -17.87
CA TYR A 108 -6.03 -73.91 -18.28
C TYR A 108 -7.07 -74.19 -19.36
#